data_AF-A0A373BUS2-F1
#
_entry.id   AF-A0A373BUS2-F1
#
_cell.length_a   1.000
_cell.length_b   1.000
_cell.length_c   1.000
_cell.angle_alpha   90.00
_cell.angle_beta   90.00
_cell.angle_gamma   90.00
#
_symmetry.space_group_name_H-M   'P 1'
#
loop_
_entity.id
_entity.type
_entity.pdbx_description
1 polymer ?
#
loop_
_entity_poly.entity_id
_entity_poly.type
_entity_poly.pdbx_seq_one_letter_code
_entity_poly.pdbx_strand_id
1 'polypeptide(L)' 'MISCRIIKSREFPEDPSLTIAEIAQNTGFSSQGYFTNCFKRIFGCTPNKYRKQ' A
#
# COMPACT_ATOMS: atom_id res chain seq x y z
N MET A 1 2.13 -14.99 -2.80
CA MET A 1 2.40 -14.69 -1.36
C MET A 1 2.78 -13.23 -1.05
N ILE A 2 3.09 -12.35 -2.02
CA ILE A 2 3.22 -10.88 -1.79
C ILE A 2 2.05 -10.11 -2.41
N SER A 3 1.57 -10.56 -3.58
CA SER A 3 0.44 -9.92 -4.28
C SER A 3 -0.83 -9.88 -3.42
N CYS A 4 -1.17 -10.97 -2.70
CA CYS A 4 -2.35 -10.99 -1.83
C CYS A 4 -2.28 -9.99 -0.67
N ARG A 5 -1.06 -9.70 -0.15
CA ARG A 5 -0.86 -8.73 0.95
C ARG A 5 -1.14 -7.30 0.48
N ILE A 6 -0.73 -6.99 -0.73
CA ILE A 6 -0.97 -5.69 -1.38
C ILE A 6 -2.41 -5.56 -1.86
N ILE A 7 -3.02 -6.64 -2.33
CA ILE A 7 -4.45 -6.63 -2.66
C ILE A 7 -5.27 -6.35 -1.40
N LYS A 8 -4.91 -6.93 -0.25
CA LYS A 8 -5.51 -6.58 1.05
C LYS A 8 -5.26 -5.12 1.45
N SER A 9 -4.15 -4.52 1.03
CA SER A 9 -3.84 -3.11 1.30
C SER A 9 -4.81 -2.14 0.60
N ARG A 10 -5.64 -2.62 -0.33
CA ARG A 10 -6.69 -1.85 -1.04
C ARG A 10 -7.85 -1.45 -0.14
N GLU A 11 -8.06 -2.14 0.98
CA GLU A 11 -9.20 -1.90 1.89
C GLU A 11 -8.87 -0.81 2.92
N PHE A 12 -7.58 -0.48 3.12
CA PHE A 12 -7.11 0.56 4.05
C PHE A 12 -7.14 2.03 3.56
N PRO A 13 -7.20 2.39 2.26
CA PRO A 13 -7.21 3.78 1.80
C PRO A 13 -8.41 4.60 2.26
N GLU A 14 -9.46 3.97 2.77
CA GLU A 14 -10.64 4.67 3.30
C GLU A 14 -10.32 5.47 4.57
N ASP A 15 -9.22 5.15 5.26
CA ASP A 15 -8.81 5.88 6.46
C ASP A 15 -7.71 6.92 6.14
N PRO A 16 -8.06 8.23 6.03
CA PRO A 16 -7.08 9.29 5.78
C PRO A 16 -6.06 9.45 6.91
N SER A 17 -6.29 8.81 8.06
CA SER A 17 -5.41 8.81 9.23
C SER A 17 -4.18 7.91 9.04
N LEU A 18 -4.30 6.85 8.23
CA LEU A 18 -3.23 5.87 8.05
C LEU A 18 -2.18 6.34 7.05
N THR A 19 -0.93 6.38 7.49
CA THR A 19 0.19 6.71 6.58
C THR A 19 0.59 5.51 5.72
N ILE A 20 1.23 5.76 4.57
CA ILE A 20 1.71 4.68 3.69
C ILE A 20 2.71 3.76 4.43
N ALA A 21 3.47 4.30 5.38
CA ALA A 21 4.35 3.52 6.23
C ALA A 21 3.58 2.55 7.14
N GLU A 22 2.46 2.99 7.72
CA GLU A 22 1.60 2.14 8.54
C GLU A 22 0.85 1.09 7.72
N ILE A 23 0.41 1.43 6.51
CA ILE A 23 -0.18 0.45 5.59
C ILE A 23 0.85 -0.61 5.21
N ALA A 24 2.11 -0.21 4.96
CA ALA A 24 3.20 -1.13 4.69
C ALA A 24 3.44 -2.07 5.90
N GLN A 25 3.53 -1.53 7.11
CA GLN A 25 3.68 -2.32 8.33
C GLN A 25 2.51 -3.29 8.55
N ASN A 26 1.26 -2.82 8.41
CA ASN A 26 0.05 -3.63 8.56
C ASN A 26 -0.06 -4.76 7.53
N THR A 27 0.50 -4.56 6.34
CA THR A 27 0.47 -5.57 5.27
C THR A 27 1.66 -6.54 5.35
N GLY A 28 2.56 -6.34 6.32
CA GLY A 28 3.72 -7.18 6.60
C GLY A 28 4.97 -6.80 5.80
N PHE A 29 5.06 -5.56 5.33
CA PHE A 29 6.26 -5.00 4.73
C PHE A 29 7.07 -4.22 5.75
N SER A 30 8.35 -4.53 5.84
CA SER A 30 9.30 -3.84 6.71
C SER A 30 9.70 -2.46 6.22
N SER A 31 9.31 -2.07 5.00
CA SER A 31 9.71 -0.79 4.40
C SER A 31 8.67 -0.24 3.42
N GLN A 32 8.36 1.05 3.58
CA GLN A 32 7.47 1.82 2.70
C GLN A 32 7.94 1.81 1.24
N GLY A 33 9.25 1.86 0.99
CA GLY A 33 9.79 1.85 -0.38
C GLY A 33 9.50 0.54 -1.12
N TYR A 34 9.66 -0.59 -0.43
CA TYR A 34 9.37 -1.90 -0.99
C TYR A 34 7.86 -2.07 -1.25
N PHE A 35 7.04 -1.66 -0.28
CA PHE A 35 5.59 -1.61 -0.43
C PHE A 35 5.17 -0.74 -1.62
N THR A 36 5.74 0.46 -1.76
CA THR A 36 5.39 1.39 -2.85
C THR A 36 5.75 0.82 -4.22
N ASN A 37 6.92 0.19 -4.37
CA ASN A 37 7.31 -0.45 -5.62
C ASN A 37 6.39 -1.62 -5.97
N CYS A 38 6.09 -2.49 -5.01
CA CYS A 38 5.19 -3.60 -5.25
C CYS A 38 3.74 -3.12 -5.49
N PHE A 39 3.27 -2.10 -4.78
CA PHE A 39 1.94 -1.52 -4.95
C PHE A 39 1.82 -0.91 -6.34
N LYS A 40 2.83 -0.16 -6.80
CA LYS A 40 2.90 0.37 -8.16
C LYS A 40 2.95 -0.74 -9.22
N ARG A 41 3.60 -1.86 -8.94
CA ARG A 41 3.63 -3.01 -9.86
C ARG A 41 2.27 -3.72 -9.97
N ILE A 42 1.48 -3.74 -8.90
CA ILE A 42 0.17 -4.39 -8.85
C ILE A 42 -0.94 -3.46 -9.36
N PHE A 43 -0.99 -2.21 -8.88
CA PHE A 43 -2.04 -1.23 -9.13
C PHE A 43 -1.70 -0.20 -10.22
N GLY A 44 -0.47 -0.20 -10.73
CA GLY A 44 -0.01 0.77 -11.75
C GLY A 44 0.23 2.19 -11.23
N CYS A 45 -0.06 2.47 -9.97
CA CYS A 45 0.04 3.80 -9.35
C CYS A 45 0.65 3.72 -7.96
N THR A 46 1.14 4.84 -7.42
CA THR A 46 1.67 4.86 -6.05
C THR A 46 0.53 4.93 -5.04
N PRO A 47 0.70 4.40 -3.81
CA PRO A 47 -0.33 4.47 -2.77
C PRO A 47 -0.80 5.91 -2.50
N ASN A 48 0.13 6.87 -2.51
CA ASN A 48 -0.16 8.29 -2.33
C ASN A 48 -1.00 8.88 -3.47
N LYS A 49 -0.82 8.39 -4.71
CA LYS A 49 -1.65 8.78 -5.85
C LYS A 49 -3.02 8.13 -5.78
N TYR A 50 -3.07 6.86 -5.40
CA TYR A 50 -4.33 6.12 -5.20
C TYR A 50 -5.20 6.75 -4.09
N ARG A 51 -4.58 7.33 -3.05
CA ARG A 51 -5.29 8.03 -1.96
C ARG A 51 -5.76 9.45 -2.32
N LYS A 52 -5.21 10.04 -3.37
CA LYS A 52 -5.56 11.38 -3.87
C LYS A 52 -6.57 11.33 -5.03
N GLN A 53 -6.94 10.13 -5.47
CA GLN A 53 -7.88 9.89 -6.56
C GLN A 53 -9.23 9.52 -5.97
#